data_AF-A0A7R9P1M8-F1
#
_entry.id   AF-A0A7R9P1M8-F1
#
_cell.length_a   1.000
_cell.length_b   1.000
_cell.length_c   1.000
_cell.angle_alpha   90.00
_cell.angle_beta   90.00
_cell.angle_gamma   90.00
#
_symmetry.space_group_name_H-M   'P 1'
#
loop_
_entity.id
_entity.type
_entity.pdbx_description
1 polymer ?
#
loop_
_entity_poly.entity_id
_entity_poly.type
_entity_poly.pdbx_seq_one_letter_code
_entity_poly.pdbx_strand_id
1 'polypeptide(L)'
;MVQGVSLILVLPADDEKLGTQNLVRSDQDKYLKDLARDNAQLLINKIWELPSERIDEAIVVKLPPPSFILPRENPVPKPKPISKWQKYAQEKGITKKRKSKVTWDEVLKKWVPNYGYKRAEAEKQKDWLIELPGNADPLEDQYAKKMDIKKEKVAKNEFQRLKNLAVSKNIKVPRVGITTAEKSSSEQLGKALTVAKVSTASLGKFQAKLPKEKTAKKVGALLPTVKKRKQPYVTPEQEKKGNIKILDNILNKKPKLDVEKAVNREIFREQQHRALEIRTSKIRIGGESRRSEEKSNQPPRKGRGKKRSGDKKGKGSGKRPATKPRGGMGARRKPGQTTGRKRR
;
A
#
# COMPACT_ATOMS: atom_id res chain seq x y z
N MET A 1 -2.37 -50.72 -15.34
CA MET A 1 -1.51 -50.68 -14.12
C MET A 1 -1.19 -49.21 -13.78
N VAL A 2 -1.91 -48.61 -12.81
CA VAL A 2 -1.90 -47.16 -12.49
C VAL A 2 -0.57 -46.74 -11.86
N GLN A 3 0.30 -46.06 -12.62
CA GLN A 3 1.66 -45.69 -12.18
C GLN A 3 1.73 -44.42 -11.31
N GLY A 4 0.63 -43.72 -11.05
CA GLY A 4 0.66 -42.58 -10.13
C GLY A 4 -0.72 -42.20 -9.63
N VAL A 5 -0.93 -42.28 -8.32
CA VAL A 5 -2.10 -41.67 -7.67
C VAL A 5 -1.61 -40.47 -6.89
N SER A 6 -2.05 -39.27 -7.28
CA SER A 6 -1.82 -38.08 -6.48
C SER A 6 -2.89 -38.06 -5.38
N LEU A 7 -2.60 -38.74 -4.27
CA LEU A 7 -3.56 -39.01 -3.18
C LEU A 7 -4.11 -37.73 -2.53
N ILE A 8 -3.38 -36.60 -2.54
CA ILE A 8 -3.90 -35.31 -2.05
C ILE A 8 -4.92 -34.68 -2.99
N LEU A 9 -4.70 -34.75 -4.30
CA LEU A 9 -5.65 -34.22 -5.28
C LEU A 9 -6.76 -35.23 -5.60
N VAL A 10 -6.67 -36.45 -5.05
CA VAL A 10 -7.61 -37.55 -5.30
C VAL A 10 -7.74 -37.77 -6.81
N LEU A 11 -6.60 -37.77 -7.50
CA LEU A 11 -6.52 -37.95 -8.95
C LEU A 11 -5.96 -39.35 -9.25
N PRO A 12 -6.81 -40.30 -9.69
CA PRO A 12 -6.33 -41.48 -10.39
C PRO A 12 -5.97 -41.06 -11.82
N ALA A 13 -4.76 -41.41 -12.26
CA ALA A 13 -4.33 -41.23 -13.64
C ALA A 13 -4.26 -42.61 -14.29
N ASP A 14 -5.20 -42.90 -15.19
CA ASP A 14 -5.27 -44.17 -15.90
C ASP A 14 -4.65 -44.02 -17.28
N ASP A 15 -3.52 -44.70 -17.49
CA ASP A 15 -2.77 -44.67 -18.76
C ASP A 15 -3.30 -45.70 -19.78
N GLU A 16 -4.41 -46.37 -19.48
CA GLU A 16 -5.00 -47.37 -20.37
C GLU A 16 -5.68 -46.70 -21.57
N LYS A 17 -5.47 -47.27 -22.76
CA LYS A 17 -6.01 -46.73 -24.01
C LYS A 17 -7.53 -46.86 -24.01
N LEU A 18 -8.22 -45.73 -24.17
CA LEU A 18 -9.67 -45.70 -24.30
C LEU A 18 -10.13 -46.42 -25.58
N GLY A 19 -11.12 -47.31 -25.45
CA GLY A 19 -11.73 -48.01 -26.57
C GLY A 19 -12.61 -47.07 -27.40
N THR A 20 -12.03 -46.45 -28.43
CA THR A 20 -12.68 -45.42 -29.28
C THR A 20 -14.00 -45.86 -29.92
N GLN A 21 -14.20 -47.16 -30.15
CA GLN A 21 -15.43 -47.71 -30.74
C GLN A 21 -16.61 -47.76 -29.76
N ASN A 22 -16.34 -47.92 -28.46
CA ASN A 22 -17.38 -47.98 -27.42
C ASN A 22 -17.86 -46.59 -27.00
N LEU A 23 -17.09 -45.55 -27.35
CA LEU A 23 -17.42 -44.14 -27.10
C LEU A 23 -18.42 -43.55 -28.12
N VAL A 24 -18.66 -44.23 -29.24
CA VAL A 24 -19.53 -43.75 -30.35
C VAL A 24 -20.93 -44.40 -30.29
N ARG A 25 -21.12 -45.44 -29.48
CA ARG A 25 -22.38 -46.19 -29.37
C ARG A 25 -23.32 -45.60 -28.31
N SER A 26 -24.60 -45.96 -28.38
CA SER A 26 -25.63 -45.61 -27.40
C SER A 26 -25.33 -46.08 -25.96
N ASP A 27 -24.42 -47.03 -25.79
CA ASP A 27 -23.99 -47.56 -24.48
C ASP A 27 -22.77 -46.82 -23.87
N GLN A 28 -22.40 -45.66 -24.41
CA GLN A 28 -21.27 -44.84 -23.94
C GLN A 28 -21.28 -44.60 -22.42
N ASP A 29 -22.44 -44.24 -21.86
CA ASP A 29 -22.57 -43.90 -20.44
C ASP A 29 -22.30 -45.09 -19.53
N LYS A 30 -22.71 -46.30 -19.94
CA LYS A 30 -22.44 -47.53 -19.16
C LYS A 30 -20.95 -47.83 -19.15
N TYR A 31 -20.30 -47.75 -20.31
CA TYR A 31 -18.86 -47.97 -20.45
C TYR A 31 -18.04 -46.96 -19.62
N LEU A 32 -18.38 -45.67 -19.65
CA LEU A 32 -17.70 -44.65 -18.85
C LEU A 32 -17.93 -44.86 -17.35
N LYS A 33 -19.13 -45.28 -16.95
CA LYS A 33 -19.46 -45.57 -15.55
C LYS A 33 -18.68 -46.77 -15.02
N ASP A 34 -18.57 -47.85 -15.80
CA ASP A 34 -17.82 -49.04 -15.41
C ASP A 34 -16.33 -48.73 -15.29
N LEU A 35 -15.76 -47.99 -16.25
CA LEU A 35 -14.37 -47.52 -16.19
C LEU A 35 -14.14 -46.63 -14.96
N ALA A 36 -15.00 -45.64 -14.73
CA ALA A 36 -14.88 -44.75 -13.57
C ALA A 36 -15.04 -45.50 -12.24
N ARG A 37 -15.92 -46.52 -12.19
CA ARG A 37 -16.09 -47.40 -11.02
C ARG A 37 -14.80 -48.14 -10.70
N ASP A 38 -14.18 -48.75 -11.71
CA ASP A 38 -12.96 -49.54 -11.52
C ASP A 38 -11.80 -48.64 -11.04
N ASN A 39 -11.65 -47.45 -11.61
CA ASN A 39 -10.61 -46.50 -11.24
C ASN A 39 -10.85 -45.89 -9.84
N ALA A 40 -12.12 -45.61 -9.48
CA ALA A 40 -12.49 -45.18 -8.14
C ALA A 40 -12.24 -46.27 -7.09
N GLN A 41 -12.50 -47.55 -7.42
CA GLN A 41 -12.21 -48.67 -6.54
C GLN A 41 -10.71 -48.77 -6.23
N LEU A 42 -9.85 -48.67 -7.25
CA LEU A 42 -8.40 -48.66 -7.07
C LEU A 42 -7.92 -47.48 -6.20
N LEU A 43 -8.54 -46.31 -6.36
CA LEU A 43 -8.23 -45.14 -5.56
C LEU A 43 -8.62 -45.32 -4.09
N ILE A 44 -9.82 -45.83 -3.81
CA ILE A 44 -10.31 -46.04 -2.44
C ILE A 44 -9.46 -47.09 -1.73
N ASN A 45 -9.12 -48.19 -2.42
CA ASN A 45 -8.24 -49.22 -1.88
C ASN A 45 -6.90 -48.62 -1.40
N LYS A 46 -6.28 -47.75 -2.22
CA LYS A 46 -5.03 -47.06 -1.85
C LYS A 46 -5.19 -46.06 -0.71
N ILE A 47 -6.35 -45.41 -0.57
CA ILE A 47 -6.62 -44.51 0.56
C ILE A 47 -6.75 -45.31 1.86
N TRP A 48 -7.34 -46.50 1.82
CA TRP A 48 -7.50 -47.35 2.99
C TRP A 48 -6.22 -48.06 3.43
N GLU A 49 -5.24 -48.23 2.54
CA GLU A 49 -3.89 -48.70 2.89
C GLU A 49 -3.09 -47.67 3.71
N LEU A 50 -3.44 -46.39 3.67
CA LEU A 50 -2.72 -45.32 4.36
C LEU A 50 -3.00 -45.31 5.87
N PRO A 51 -2.06 -44.80 6.69
CA PRO A 51 -2.25 -44.72 8.14
C PRO A 51 -3.43 -43.80 8.49
N SER A 52 -4.39 -44.36 9.23
CA SER A 52 -5.54 -43.64 9.75
C SER A 52 -5.33 -43.24 11.20
N GLU A 53 -5.73 -42.02 11.54
CA GLU A 53 -5.71 -41.47 12.88
C GLU A 53 -7.13 -41.12 13.29
N ARG A 54 -7.49 -41.44 14.53
CA ARG A 54 -8.74 -40.98 15.13
C ARG A 54 -8.47 -39.63 15.77
N ILE A 55 -9.02 -38.58 15.17
CA ILE A 55 -8.99 -37.23 15.72
C ILE A 55 -10.42 -36.91 16.11
N ASP A 56 -10.63 -36.70 17.41
CA ASP A 56 -11.94 -36.55 18.05
C ASP A 56 -12.83 -37.77 17.78
N GLU A 57 -13.85 -37.62 16.92
CA GLU A 57 -14.84 -38.66 16.56
C GLU A 57 -14.70 -39.13 15.10
N ALA A 58 -13.76 -38.54 14.33
CA ALA A 58 -13.59 -38.84 12.90
C ALA A 58 -12.31 -39.64 12.63
N ILE A 59 -12.43 -40.64 11.75
CA ILE A 59 -11.28 -41.36 11.20
C ILE A 59 -10.72 -40.54 10.05
N VAL A 60 -9.52 -40.00 10.22
CA VAL A 60 -8.83 -39.17 9.23
C VAL A 60 -7.60 -39.91 8.72
N VAL A 61 -7.38 -39.87 7.40
CA VAL A 61 -6.20 -40.47 6.77
C VAL A 61 -5.14 -39.40 6.49
N LYS A 62 -3.88 -39.69 6.81
CA LYS A 62 -2.76 -38.80 6.47
C LYS A 62 -2.33 -39.00 5.02
N LEU A 63 -2.66 -38.05 4.17
CA LEU A 63 -2.30 -38.08 2.75
C LEU A 63 -0.83 -37.65 2.53
N PRO A 64 -0.08 -38.31 1.62
CA PRO A 64 1.29 -37.92 1.27
C PRO A 64 1.33 -36.59 0.52
N PRO A 65 2.43 -35.82 0.57
CA PRO A 65 2.54 -34.52 -0.12
C PRO A 65 2.23 -34.64 -1.62
N PRO A 66 1.69 -33.58 -2.26
CA PRO A 66 1.24 -33.67 -3.64
C PRO A 66 2.44 -33.84 -4.58
N SER A 67 2.42 -34.88 -5.41
CA SER A 67 3.43 -35.15 -6.44
C SER A 67 3.33 -34.19 -7.64
N PHE A 68 2.11 -33.74 -7.95
CA PHE A 68 1.86 -32.87 -9.09
C PHE A 68 2.17 -31.40 -8.76
N ILE A 69 3.19 -30.84 -9.40
CA ILE A 69 3.63 -29.46 -9.18
C ILE A 69 2.70 -28.52 -9.94
N LEU A 70 1.76 -27.91 -9.23
CA LEU A 70 0.90 -26.88 -9.79
C LEU A 70 1.62 -25.52 -9.84
N PRO A 71 1.43 -24.72 -10.90
CA PRO A 71 1.95 -23.36 -10.94
C PRO A 71 1.29 -22.51 -9.85
N ARG A 72 2.10 -21.72 -9.15
CA ARG A 72 1.60 -20.80 -8.12
C ARG A 72 0.82 -19.65 -8.76
N GLU A 73 -0.30 -19.28 -8.16
CA GLU A 73 -1.06 -18.07 -8.53
C GLU A 73 -0.20 -16.80 -8.36
N ASN A 74 0.53 -16.74 -7.24
CA ASN A 74 1.35 -15.59 -6.88
C ASN A 74 2.84 -15.95 -6.88
N PRO A 75 3.70 -15.02 -7.35
CA PRO A 75 5.14 -15.22 -7.29
C PRO A 75 5.58 -15.37 -5.83
N VAL A 76 6.72 -16.04 -5.64
CA VAL A 76 7.33 -16.17 -4.32
C VAL A 76 7.58 -14.77 -3.76
N PRO A 77 7.19 -14.49 -2.50
CA PRO A 77 7.48 -13.22 -1.86
C PRO A 77 8.98 -12.91 -1.96
N LYS A 78 9.33 -11.79 -2.58
CA LYS A 78 10.73 -11.39 -2.72
C LYS A 78 11.33 -11.17 -1.33
N PRO A 79 12.60 -11.56 -1.10
CA PRO A 79 13.28 -11.29 0.16
C PRO A 79 13.29 -9.78 0.41
N LYS A 80 13.14 -9.39 1.68
CA LYS A 80 13.12 -7.98 2.04
C LYS A 80 14.49 -7.36 1.72
N PRO A 81 14.54 -6.25 0.97
CA PRO A 81 15.81 -5.60 0.67
C PRO A 81 16.44 -5.08 1.97
N ILE A 82 17.74 -5.31 2.10
CA ILE A 82 18.52 -4.95 3.30
C ILE A 82 18.57 -3.42 3.42
N SER A 83 18.16 -2.90 4.58
CA SER A 83 18.24 -1.47 4.90
C SER A 83 19.69 -1.02 5.12
N LYS A 84 19.97 0.28 4.99
CA LYS A 84 21.32 0.82 5.22
C LYS A 84 21.86 0.48 6.63
N TRP A 85 21.01 0.54 7.64
CA TRP A 85 21.38 0.17 9.01
C TRP A 85 21.70 -1.31 9.15
N GLN A 86 20.95 -2.20 8.49
CA GLN A 86 21.23 -3.63 8.53
C GLN A 86 22.55 -3.97 7.83
N LYS A 87 22.88 -3.30 6.71
CA LYS A 87 24.19 -3.45 6.08
C LYS A 87 25.31 -3.07 7.04
N TYR A 88 25.19 -1.90 7.66
CA TYR A 88 26.14 -1.43 8.68
C TYR A 88 26.23 -2.38 9.88
N ALA A 89 25.10 -2.87 10.39
CA ALA A 89 25.06 -3.81 11.51
C ALA A 89 25.73 -5.14 11.15
N GLN A 90 25.55 -5.63 9.92
CA GLN A 90 26.21 -6.83 9.43
C GLN A 90 27.72 -6.63 9.29
N GLU A 91 28.16 -5.51 8.70
CA GLU A 91 29.58 -5.14 8.57
C GLU A 91 30.27 -4.96 9.92
N LYS A 92 29.54 -4.48 10.93
CA LYS A 92 30.06 -4.28 12.30
C LYS A 92 29.80 -5.47 13.24
N GLY A 93 29.18 -6.56 12.77
CA GLY A 93 28.85 -7.70 13.62
C GLY A 93 27.85 -7.40 14.74
N ILE A 94 27.05 -6.34 14.62
CA ILE A 94 26.07 -5.94 15.63
C ILE A 94 24.85 -6.86 15.54
N THR A 95 24.72 -7.75 16.52
CA THR A 95 23.58 -8.68 16.61
C THR A 95 22.40 -8.04 17.34
N LYS A 96 21.18 -8.34 16.87
CA LYS A 96 19.95 -7.82 17.47
C LYS A 96 19.60 -8.61 18.73
N LYS A 97 19.81 -8.01 19.92
CA LYS A 97 19.36 -8.58 21.20
C LYS A 97 17.90 -8.25 21.50
N ARG A 98 17.17 -9.18 22.14
CA ARG A 98 15.81 -8.94 22.64
C ARG A 98 15.87 -8.02 23.85
N LYS A 99 15.15 -6.90 23.81
CA LYS A 99 14.99 -6.00 24.96
C LYS A 99 13.75 -6.40 25.78
N SER A 100 13.80 -6.25 27.09
CA SER A 100 12.63 -6.42 27.97
C SER A 100 11.54 -5.40 27.59
N LYS A 101 10.27 -5.73 27.86
CA LYS A 101 9.16 -4.79 27.61
C LYS A 101 9.07 -3.72 28.71
N VAL A 102 9.59 -4.03 29.88
CA VAL A 102 9.45 -3.25 31.11
C VAL A 102 10.83 -3.13 31.76
N THR A 103 11.09 -1.96 32.33
CA THR A 103 12.32 -1.60 33.04
C THR A 103 11.94 -1.13 34.43
N TRP A 104 12.75 -1.48 35.42
CA TRP A 104 12.57 -0.97 36.77
C TRP A 104 13.07 0.46 36.84
N ASP A 105 12.21 1.39 37.27
CA ASP A 105 12.61 2.77 37.54
C ASP A 105 12.86 2.93 39.05
N GLU A 106 14.10 3.22 39.42
CA GLU A 106 14.56 3.32 40.82
C GLU A 106 13.89 4.48 41.57
N VAL A 107 13.68 5.61 40.90
CA VAL A 107 13.07 6.83 41.49
C VAL A 107 11.61 6.59 41.87
N LEU A 108 10.83 6.02 40.94
CA LEU A 108 9.40 5.77 41.13
C LEU A 108 9.13 4.43 41.82
N LYS A 109 10.17 3.59 42.03
CA LYS A 109 10.11 2.22 42.55
C LYS A 109 9.01 1.38 41.89
N LYS A 110 8.90 1.48 40.56
CA LYS A 110 7.85 0.84 39.77
C LYS A 110 8.42 0.26 38.47
N TRP A 111 7.78 -0.81 38.01
CA TRP A 111 8.03 -1.39 36.70
C TRP A 111 7.36 -0.55 35.61
N VAL A 112 8.16 0.19 34.83
CA VAL A 112 7.70 1.11 33.80
C VAL A 112 7.95 0.52 32.41
N PRO A 113 6.96 0.54 31.49
CA PRO A 113 7.16 0.01 30.16
C PRO A 113 8.15 0.85 29.35
N ASN A 114 8.87 0.22 28.43
CA ASN A 114 9.87 0.89 27.61
C ASN A 114 9.28 1.90 26.59
N TYR A 115 7.98 1.90 26.34
CA TYR A 115 7.29 2.84 25.44
C TYR A 115 5.81 2.91 25.80
N GLY A 116 5.13 3.97 25.35
CA GLY A 116 3.68 4.16 25.53
C GLY A 116 3.32 5.24 26.55
N TYR A 117 2.04 5.33 26.90
CA TYR A 117 1.50 6.38 27.77
C TYR A 117 2.03 6.30 29.20
N LYS A 118 2.08 5.10 29.80
CA LYS A 118 2.60 4.90 31.16
C LYS A 118 4.07 5.32 31.30
N ARG A 119 4.86 5.17 30.24
CA ARG A 119 6.24 5.69 30.20
C ARG A 119 6.26 7.22 30.19
N ALA A 120 5.40 7.84 29.38
CA ALA A 120 5.30 9.29 29.33
C ALA A 120 4.77 9.87 30.66
N GLU A 121 3.85 9.18 31.34
CA GLU A 121 3.40 9.54 32.68
C GLU A 121 4.52 9.41 33.71
N ALA A 122 5.27 8.31 33.70
CA ALA A 122 6.45 8.13 34.54
C ALA A 122 7.53 9.19 34.28
N GLU A 123 7.81 9.50 33.01
CA GLU A 123 8.74 10.57 32.62
C GLU A 123 8.27 11.95 33.12
N LYS A 124 6.96 12.25 33.10
CA LYS A 124 6.42 13.50 33.66
C LYS A 124 6.53 13.57 35.18
N GLN A 125 6.28 12.45 35.87
CA GLN A 125 6.40 12.39 37.33
C GLN A 125 7.87 12.46 37.78
N LYS A 126 8.79 11.94 36.95
CA LYS A 126 10.23 12.00 37.20
C LYS A 126 10.82 13.36 36.86
N ASP A 127 10.52 13.89 35.68
CA ASP A 127 10.99 15.19 35.19
C ASP A 127 10.01 16.30 35.64
N TRP A 128 9.66 16.34 36.94
CA TRP A 128 8.85 17.43 37.51
C TRP A 128 9.64 18.74 37.61
N LEU A 129 10.97 18.64 37.70
CA LEU A 129 11.92 19.73 37.64
C LEU A 129 13.01 19.39 36.61
N ILE A 130 13.29 20.32 35.71
CA ILE A 130 14.42 20.23 34.78
C ILE A 130 15.41 21.33 35.19
N GLU A 131 16.61 20.91 35.59
CA GLU A 131 17.70 21.84 35.85
C GLU A 131 18.10 22.56 34.56
N LEU A 132 18.19 23.89 34.63
CA LEU A 132 18.72 24.71 33.55
C LEU A 132 20.23 24.47 33.47
N PRO A 133 20.77 23.97 32.35
CA PRO A 133 22.22 23.86 32.21
C PRO A 133 22.81 25.28 32.23
N GLY A 134 23.90 25.48 32.96
CA GLY A 134 24.47 26.82 33.23
C GLY A 134 24.93 27.62 32.00
N ASN A 135 24.84 27.06 30.80
CA ASN A 135 25.15 27.70 29.52
C ASN A 135 23.89 27.93 28.64
N ALA A 136 22.69 27.68 29.16
CA ALA A 136 21.45 27.96 28.45
C ALA A 136 20.85 29.31 28.87
N ASP A 137 20.21 29.96 27.90
CA ASP A 137 19.46 31.19 28.13
C ASP A 137 18.35 30.94 29.20
N PRO A 138 18.35 31.71 30.31
CA PRO A 138 17.35 31.58 31.37
C PRO A 138 15.90 31.73 30.92
N LEU A 139 15.65 32.40 29.78
CA LEU A 139 14.31 32.63 29.25
C LEU A 139 13.77 31.49 28.37
N GLU A 140 14.58 30.46 28.08
CA GLU A 140 14.20 29.41 27.12
C GLU A 140 13.56 28.18 27.80
N ASP A 141 12.35 27.83 27.37
CA ASP A 141 11.62 26.67 27.90
C ASP A 141 12.29 25.34 27.52
N GLN A 142 12.91 24.70 28.49
CA GLN A 142 13.60 23.42 28.34
C GLN A 142 12.64 22.26 28.00
N TYR A 143 11.37 22.33 28.39
CA TYR A 143 10.37 21.32 28.03
C TYR A 143 10.03 21.40 26.54
N ALA A 144 9.82 22.61 26.02
CA ALA A 144 9.59 22.83 24.59
C ALA A 144 10.78 22.31 23.75
N LYS A 145 12.02 22.62 24.14
CA LYS A 145 13.23 22.09 23.49
C LYS A 145 13.26 20.56 23.46
N LYS A 146 13.05 19.90 24.60
CA LYS A 146 13.02 18.43 24.69
C LYS A 146 11.96 17.85 23.72
N MET A 147 10.80 18.49 23.64
CA MET A 147 9.72 18.09 22.75
C MET A 147 10.08 18.26 21.28
N ASP A 148 10.73 19.37 20.92
CA ASP A 148 11.13 19.63 19.54
C ASP A 148 12.27 18.70 19.09
N ILE A 149 13.28 18.47 19.93
CA ILE A 149 14.31 17.45 19.69
C ILE A 149 13.69 16.06 19.47
N LYS A 150 12.64 15.71 20.24
CA LYS A 150 11.93 14.44 20.07
C LYS A 150 11.20 14.38 18.73
N LYS A 151 10.49 15.45 18.33
CA LYS A 151 9.83 15.56 17.02
C LYS A 151 10.84 15.45 15.88
N GLU A 152 11.98 16.11 16.00
CA GLU A 152 13.07 16.06 15.01
C GLU A 152 13.66 14.65 14.87
N LYS A 153 13.92 13.96 15.99
CA LYS A 153 14.38 12.56 15.97
C LYS A 153 13.38 11.64 15.28
N VAL A 154 12.08 11.83 15.53
CA VAL A 154 11.00 11.08 14.86
C VAL A 154 10.95 11.40 13.37
N ALA A 155 11.00 12.68 12.99
CA ALA A 155 11.01 13.12 11.61
C ALA A 155 12.23 12.59 10.84
N LYS A 156 13.42 12.61 11.46
CA LYS A 156 14.66 12.05 10.92
C LYS A 156 14.55 10.54 10.69
N ASN A 157 13.93 9.80 11.61
CA ASN A 157 13.70 8.37 11.46
C ASN A 157 12.74 8.08 10.29
N GLU A 158 11.60 8.78 10.20
CA GLU A 158 10.65 8.59 9.11
C GLU A 158 11.26 9.00 7.75
N PHE A 159 12.05 10.06 7.71
CA PHE A 159 12.80 10.46 6.52
C PHE A 159 13.79 9.36 6.07
N GLN A 160 14.54 8.78 7.00
CA GLN A 160 15.45 7.67 6.71
C GLN A 160 14.70 6.42 6.23
N ARG A 161 13.54 6.12 6.84
CA ARG A 161 12.65 5.04 6.41
C ARG A 161 12.16 5.26 4.97
N LEU A 162 11.68 6.46 4.65
CA LEU A 162 11.23 6.83 3.30
C LEU A 162 12.39 6.74 2.29
N LYS A 163 13.60 7.16 2.68
CA LYS A 163 14.80 7.01 1.85
C LYS A 163 15.13 5.54 1.58
N ASN A 164 15.08 4.68 2.58
CA ASN A 164 15.30 3.24 2.41
C ASN A 164 14.22 2.61 1.53
N LEU A 165 12.96 3.00 1.71
CA LEU A 165 11.85 2.54 0.85
C LEU A 165 12.02 3.01 -0.59
N ALA A 166 12.43 4.25 -0.82
CA ALA A 166 12.66 4.76 -2.15
C ALA A 166 13.80 4.03 -2.86
N VAL A 167 14.91 3.77 -2.15
CA VAL A 167 16.01 2.94 -2.66
C VAL A 167 15.52 1.53 -2.98
N SER A 168 14.76 0.91 -2.08
CA SER A 168 14.23 -0.45 -2.29
C SER A 168 13.30 -0.56 -3.49
N LYS A 169 12.57 0.52 -3.81
CA LYS A 169 11.63 0.59 -4.94
C LYS A 169 12.26 1.22 -6.19
N ASN A 170 13.56 1.54 -6.17
CA ASN A 170 14.25 2.28 -7.22
C ASN A 170 13.52 3.58 -7.65
N ILE A 171 12.85 4.25 -6.70
CA ILE A 171 12.19 5.54 -6.96
C ILE A 171 13.25 6.65 -6.93
N LYS A 172 13.36 7.40 -8.02
CA LYS A 172 14.28 8.53 -8.13
C LYS A 172 13.79 9.71 -7.27
N VAL A 173 14.23 9.76 -6.02
CA VAL A 173 13.94 10.91 -5.14
C VAL A 173 14.75 12.11 -5.60
N PRO A 174 14.13 13.28 -5.83
CA PRO A 174 14.88 14.50 -6.11
C PRO A 174 15.75 14.83 -4.89
N ARG A 175 17.07 14.93 -5.09
CA ARG A 175 18.01 15.42 -4.08
C ARG A 175 17.85 16.94 -4.00
N VAL A 176 16.88 17.42 -3.24
CA VAL A 176 16.71 18.84 -2.99
C VAL A 176 17.68 19.26 -1.87
N GLY A 177 18.59 20.17 -2.18
CA GLY A 177 19.19 21.08 -1.19
C GLY A 177 20.44 20.67 -0.43
N ILE A 178 20.93 19.42 -0.50
CA ILE A 178 22.19 19.05 0.18
C ILE A 178 23.09 18.21 -0.72
N THR A 179 24.08 18.87 -1.33
CA THR A 179 25.22 18.23 -1.98
C THR A 179 26.24 17.84 -0.91
N THR A 180 26.08 16.69 -0.26
CA THR A 180 27.03 16.18 0.75
C THR A 180 28.35 15.67 0.16
N ALA A 181 28.62 15.94 -1.12
CA ALA A 181 29.85 15.51 -1.77
C ALA A 181 30.71 16.75 -1.99
N GLU A 182 31.94 16.75 -1.49
CA GLU A 182 32.91 17.84 -1.66
C GLU A 182 33.19 18.15 -3.14
N LYS A 183 32.89 17.22 -4.05
CA LYS A 183 32.88 17.42 -5.49
C LYS A 183 31.49 17.10 -6.05
N SER A 184 30.69 18.13 -6.29
CA SER A 184 29.42 17.98 -7.00
C SER A 184 29.67 17.61 -8.45
N SER A 185 29.06 16.52 -8.93
CA SER A 185 29.14 16.13 -10.35
C SER A 185 28.57 17.24 -11.24
N SER A 186 29.13 17.41 -12.46
CA SER A 186 28.63 18.38 -13.45
C SER A 186 27.12 18.27 -13.69
N GLU A 187 26.57 17.06 -13.68
CA GLU A 187 25.12 16.88 -13.79
C GLU A 187 24.34 17.39 -12.57
N GLN A 188 24.91 17.28 -11.38
CA GLN A 188 24.30 17.76 -10.14
C GLN A 188 24.31 19.29 -10.12
N LEU A 189 25.40 19.91 -10.55
CA LEU A 189 25.50 21.36 -10.72
C LEU A 189 24.51 21.87 -11.77
N GLY A 190 24.41 21.20 -12.92
CA GLY A 190 23.41 21.51 -13.92
C GLY A 190 21.98 21.44 -13.37
N LYS A 191 21.65 20.37 -12.62
CA LYS A 191 20.33 20.22 -11.96
C LYS A 191 20.10 21.27 -10.87
N ALA A 192 21.11 21.62 -10.08
CA ALA A 192 21.00 22.65 -9.06
C ALA A 192 20.73 24.02 -9.71
N LEU A 193 21.43 24.34 -10.79
CA LEU A 193 21.23 25.55 -11.57
C LEU A 193 19.84 25.60 -12.22
N THR A 194 19.34 24.48 -12.75
CA THR A 194 17.96 24.44 -13.27
C THR A 194 16.91 24.62 -12.18
N VAL A 195 17.10 24.00 -11.01
CA VAL A 195 16.22 24.19 -9.84
C VAL A 195 16.26 25.63 -9.35
N ALA A 196 17.44 26.23 -9.20
CA ALA A 196 17.59 27.62 -8.76
C ALA A 196 16.85 28.59 -9.69
N LYS A 197 17.01 28.45 -11.01
CA LYS A 197 16.30 29.28 -11.99
C LYS A 197 14.78 29.12 -11.90
N VAL A 198 14.32 27.88 -11.73
CA VAL A 198 12.89 27.56 -11.58
C VAL A 198 12.30 28.11 -10.28
N SER A 199 13.07 28.13 -9.20
CA SER A 199 12.63 28.63 -7.90
C SER A 199 12.51 30.16 -7.85
N THR A 200 13.02 30.89 -8.85
CA THR A 200 12.79 32.34 -8.96
C THR A 200 11.33 32.62 -9.33
N ALA A 201 10.75 33.71 -8.81
CA ALA A 201 9.36 34.08 -9.06
C ALA A 201 9.00 34.19 -10.57
N SER A 202 9.98 34.54 -11.40
CA SER A 202 9.84 34.64 -12.85
C SER A 202 10.23 33.37 -13.62
N LEU A 203 10.44 32.24 -12.94
CA LEU A 203 10.88 30.96 -13.51
C LEU A 203 12.15 31.07 -14.37
N GLY A 204 13.03 32.04 -14.06
CA GLY A 204 14.27 32.30 -14.78
C GLY A 204 14.09 33.07 -16.09
N LYS A 205 12.94 33.72 -16.31
CA LYS A 205 12.70 34.58 -17.48
C LYS A 205 13.51 35.88 -17.42
N PHE A 206 13.56 36.53 -16.25
CA PHE A 206 14.23 37.82 -16.04
C PHE A 206 15.64 37.69 -15.45
N GLN A 207 16.20 36.48 -15.41
CA GLN A 207 17.56 36.25 -14.93
C GLN A 207 18.53 36.39 -16.10
N ALA A 208 19.63 37.14 -15.91
CA ALA A 208 20.70 37.26 -16.88
C ALA A 208 21.30 35.88 -17.19
N LYS A 209 21.62 35.61 -18.46
CA LYS A 209 22.16 34.32 -18.93
C LYS A 209 23.53 34.56 -19.53
N LEU A 210 24.48 33.69 -19.20
CA LEU A 210 25.79 33.71 -19.85
C LEU A 210 25.64 33.29 -21.34
N PRO A 211 26.48 33.81 -22.25
CA PRO A 211 26.32 33.62 -23.70
C PRO A 211 26.38 32.15 -24.16
N LYS A 212 26.97 31.24 -23.37
CA LYS A 212 27.04 29.80 -23.65
C LYS A 212 26.31 28.94 -22.62
N GLU A 213 25.40 29.54 -21.87
CA GLU A 213 24.68 28.81 -20.84
C GLU A 213 23.68 27.82 -21.46
N LYS A 214 23.82 26.53 -21.11
CA LYS A 214 22.92 25.50 -21.60
C LYS A 214 21.51 25.75 -21.05
N THR A 215 20.53 25.88 -21.94
CA THR A 215 19.13 26.00 -21.54
C THR A 215 18.67 24.74 -20.80
N ALA A 216 17.93 24.94 -19.71
CA ALA A 216 17.49 23.87 -18.84
C ALA A 216 16.50 22.92 -19.55
N LYS A 217 17.00 21.80 -20.10
CA LYS A 217 16.15 20.75 -20.69
C LYS A 217 15.51 19.93 -19.55
N LYS A 218 14.20 19.62 -19.66
CA LYS A 218 13.40 18.80 -18.70
C LYS A 218 13.03 19.46 -17.35
N VAL A 219 12.93 20.79 -17.32
CA VAL A 219 12.42 21.57 -16.17
C VAL A 219 11.02 21.17 -15.72
N GLY A 220 10.17 20.71 -16.64
CA GLY A 220 8.80 20.28 -16.33
C GLY A 220 8.67 19.09 -15.37
N ALA A 221 9.75 18.34 -15.12
CA ALA A 221 9.78 17.28 -14.11
C ALA A 221 10.17 17.78 -12.70
N LEU A 222 10.78 18.97 -12.61
CA LEU A 222 11.22 19.61 -11.36
C LEU A 222 10.22 20.65 -10.86
N LEU A 223 9.34 21.14 -11.74
CA LEU A 223 8.24 22.04 -11.41
C LEU A 223 7.05 21.26 -10.81
N PRO A 224 6.42 21.74 -9.72
CA PRO A 224 5.19 21.19 -9.17
C PRO A 224 3.94 21.53 -10.01
N THR A 225 4.12 21.86 -11.30
CA THR A 225 3.01 22.23 -12.17
C THR A 225 2.38 20.97 -12.77
N VAL A 226 1.11 20.74 -12.40
CA VAL A 226 0.18 19.88 -13.13
C VAL A 226 0.35 20.19 -14.61
N LYS A 227 0.87 19.24 -15.38
CA LYS A 227 0.99 19.36 -16.85
C LYS A 227 -0.33 19.92 -17.34
N LYS A 228 -0.37 21.17 -17.84
CA LYS A 228 -1.54 21.65 -18.59
C LYS A 228 -1.71 20.63 -19.71
N ARG A 229 -2.68 19.74 -19.57
CA ARG A 229 -3.04 18.78 -20.61
C ARG A 229 -3.26 19.65 -21.84
N LYS A 230 -2.48 19.40 -22.90
CA LYS A 230 -2.85 19.94 -24.22
C LYS A 230 -4.29 19.48 -24.43
N GLN A 231 -5.22 20.42 -24.52
CA GLN A 231 -6.61 20.07 -24.78
C GLN A 231 -6.63 19.23 -26.07
N PRO A 232 -7.38 18.13 -26.11
CA PRO A 232 -7.47 17.34 -27.32
C PRO A 232 -7.98 18.22 -28.46
N TYR A 233 -7.48 17.99 -29.67
CA TYR A 233 -8.01 18.62 -30.88
C TYR A 233 -9.50 18.26 -30.97
N VAL A 234 -10.38 19.26 -30.94
CA VAL A 234 -11.82 19.08 -30.96
C VAL A 234 -12.24 18.93 -32.42
N THR A 235 -13.09 17.95 -32.73
CA THR A 235 -13.62 17.80 -34.10
C THR A 235 -14.64 18.91 -34.39
N PRO A 236 -14.79 19.36 -35.63
CA PRO A 236 -15.71 20.46 -35.98
C PRO A 236 -17.16 20.19 -35.57
N GLU A 237 -17.59 18.93 -35.51
CA GLU A 237 -18.92 18.54 -35.02
C GLU A 237 -19.08 18.75 -33.50
N GLN A 238 -18.03 18.49 -32.72
CA GLN A 238 -18.04 18.71 -31.28
C GLN A 238 -18.05 20.21 -30.96
N GLU A 239 -17.38 21.03 -31.77
CA GLU A 239 -17.43 22.49 -31.66
C GLU A 239 -18.84 23.03 -31.98
N LYS A 240 -19.45 22.58 -33.10
CA LYS A 240 -20.84 22.94 -33.44
C LYS A 240 -21.81 22.57 -32.31
N LYS A 241 -21.71 21.35 -31.78
CA LYS A 241 -22.55 20.90 -30.64
C LYS A 241 -22.30 21.73 -29.37
N GLY A 242 -21.06 22.13 -29.11
CA GLY A 242 -20.73 23.03 -28.00
C GLY A 242 -21.36 24.42 -28.19
N ASN A 243 -21.26 24.97 -29.39
CA ASN A 243 -21.78 26.29 -29.73
C ASN A 243 -23.32 26.33 -29.68
N ILE A 244 -24.00 25.31 -30.22
CA ILE A 244 -25.47 25.21 -30.14
C ILE A 244 -25.92 25.13 -28.69
N LYS A 245 -25.25 24.32 -27.85
CA LYS A 245 -25.56 24.26 -26.41
C LYS A 245 -25.38 25.60 -25.71
N ILE A 246 -24.40 26.40 -26.11
CA ILE A 246 -24.20 27.75 -25.57
C ILE A 246 -25.36 28.66 -25.99
N LEU A 247 -25.76 28.62 -27.27
CA LEU A 247 -26.90 29.38 -27.78
C LEU A 247 -28.21 29.00 -27.09
N ASP A 248 -28.49 27.71 -26.91
CA ASP A 248 -29.67 27.23 -26.19
C ASP A 248 -29.68 27.74 -24.73
N ASN A 249 -28.52 27.80 -24.07
CA ASN A 249 -28.44 28.34 -22.71
C ASN A 249 -28.66 29.85 -22.65
N ILE A 250 -28.22 30.60 -23.67
CA ILE A 250 -28.41 32.05 -23.75
C ILE A 250 -29.88 32.37 -24.07
N LEU A 251 -30.47 31.65 -25.04
CA LEU A 251 -31.87 31.84 -25.46
C LEU A 251 -32.84 31.44 -24.35
N ASN A 252 -32.59 30.33 -23.66
CA ASN A 252 -33.50 29.85 -22.64
C ASN A 252 -33.37 30.58 -21.30
N LYS A 253 -32.33 31.41 -21.07
CA LYS A 253 -32.07 32.17 -19.82
C LYS A 253 -32.24 31.38 -18.50
N LYS A 254 -32.25 30.05 -18.53
CA LYS A 254 -32.42 29.21 -17.34
C LYS A 254 -31.08 29.13 -16.60
N PRO A 255 -31.03 29.43 -15.28
CA PRO A 255 -29.80 29.28 -14.52
C PRO A 255 -29.40 27.80 -14.49
N LYS A 256 -28.12 27.51 -14.76
CA LYS A 256 -27.59 26.16 -14.71
C LYS A 256 -27.58 25.65 -13.28
N LEU A 257 -28.61 24.90 -12.88
CA LEU A 257 -28.67 24.21 -11.60
C LEU A 257 -27.86 22.91 -11.69
N ASP A 258 -26.69 22.91 -11.05
CA ASP A 258 -25.85 21.71 -10.93
C ASP A 258 -26.39 20.85 -9.78
N VAL A 259 -27.39 20.03 -10.09
CA VAL A 259 -28.10 19.15 -9.14
C VAL A 259 -27.12 18.21 -8.44
N GLU A 260 -26.12 17.68 -9.16
CA GLU A 260 -25.12 16.77 -8.61
C GLU A 260 -24.23 17.49 -7.57
N LYS A 261 -23.83 18.72 -7.84
CA LYS A 261 -23.07 19.55 -6.88
C LYS A 261 -23.92 19.94 -5.67
N ALA A 262 -25.19 20.24 -5.86
CA ALA A 262 -26.12 20.55 -4.77
C ALA A 262 -26.33 19.34 -3.85
N VAL A 263 -26.63 18.17 -4.42
CA VAL A 263 -26.81 16.91 -3.68
C VAL A 263 -25.53 16.52 -2.95
N ASN A 264 -24.36 16.63 -3.59
CA ASN A 264 -23.09 16.35 -2.93
C ASN A 264 -22.79 17.31 -1.77
N ARG A 265 -23.22 18.58 -1.86
CA ARG A 265 -23.10 19.54 -0.75
C ARG A 265 -24.02 19.18 0.41
N GLU A 266 -25.23 18.72 0.12
CA GLU A 266 -26.20 18.25 1.10
C GLU A 266 -25.67 17.02 1.86
N ILE A 267 -25.23 16.00 1.11
CA ILE A 267 -24.65 14.76 1.67
C ILE A 267 -23.42 15.08 2.55
N PHE A 268 -22.58 16.04 2.13
CA PHE A 268 -21.42 16.44 2.93
C PHE A 268 -21.82 17.13 4.24
N ARG A 269 -22.82 18.02 4.20
CA ARG A 269 -23.36 18.68 5.39
C ARG A 269 -23.98 17.68 6.37
N GLU A 270 -24.77 16.75 5.85
CA GLU A 270 -25.38 15.69 6.63
C GLU A 270 -24.34 14.79 7.31
N GLN A 271 -23.27 14.43 6.59
CA GLN A 271 -22.15 13.66 7.15
C GLN A 271 -21.40 14.41 8.25
N GLN A 272 -21.24 15.74 8.13
CA GLN A 272 -20.63 16.54 9.19
C GLN A 272 -21.52 16.65 10.41
N HIS A 273 -22.83 16.86 10.22
CA HIS A 273 -23.79 16.93 11.32
C HIS A 273 -23.83 15.61 12.11
N ARG A 274 -23.93 14.49 11.39
CA ARG A 274 -23.90 13.15 11.99
C ARG A 274 -22.59 12.86 12.72
N ALA A 275 -21.46 13.33 12.21
CA ALA A 275 -20.17 13.20 12.89
C ALA A 275 -20.08 14.04 14.19
N LEU A 276 -20.72 15.22 14.22
CA LEU A 276 -20.81 16.07 15.40
C LEU A 276 -21.76 15.48 16.46
N GLU A 277 -22.91 14.93 16.04
CA GLU A 277 -23.84 14.19 16.93
C GLU A 277 -23.18 12.97 17.58
N ILE A 278 -22.41 12.20 16.83
CA ILE A 278 -21.66 11.06 17.38
C ILE A 278 -20.59 11.53 18.38
N ARG A 279 -19.99 12.71 18.18
CA ARG A 279 -19.02 13.27 19.13
C ARG A 279 -19.68 13.79 20.40
N THR A 280 -20.80 14.50 20.27
CA THR A 280 -21.54 15.07 21.41
C THR A 280 -22.21 13.98 22.24
N SER A 281 -22.80 12.96 21.62
CA SER A 281 -23.33 11.77 22.33
C SER A 281 -22.24 10.99 23.06
N LYS A 282 -21.03 10.85 22.48
CA LYS A 282 -19.89 10.23 23.17
C LYS A 282 -19.40 11.01 24.40
N ILE A 283 -19.51 12.34 24.39
CA ILE A 283 -19.15 13.17 25.54
C ILE A 283 -20.18 13.02 26.66
N ARG A 284 -21.48 12.85 26.32
CA ARG A 284 -22.55 12.63 27.33
C ARG A 284 -22.49 11.25 28.00
N ILE A 285 -21.94 10.22 27.34
CA ILE A 285 -21.80 8.87 27.92
C ILE A 285 -20.51 8.73 28.76
N GLY A 286 -19.55 9.66 28.65
CA GLY A 286 -18.26 9.60 29.35
C GLY A 286 -18.20 10.24 30.74
N GLY A 287 -19.34 10.68 31.28
CA GLY A 287 -19.40 11.55 32.45
C GLY A 287 -20.33 11.06 33.57
N GLU A 288 -20.37 9.77 33.89
CA GLU A 288 -20.93 9.32 35.16
C GLU A 288 -20.08 8.18 35.74
N SER A 289 -19.16 8.57 36.63
CA SER A 289 -18.43 7.67 37.52
C SER A 289 -19.34 7.34 38.70
N ARG A 290 -19.88 6.11 38.76
CA ARG A 290 -20.34 5.51 40.02
C ARG A 290 -19.41 4.36 40.41
N ARG A 291 -18.86 4.51 41.62
CA ARG A 291 -18.20 3.47 42.41
C ARG A 291 -19.16 2.31 42.66
N SER A 292 -18.70 1.09 42.42
CA SER A 292 -19.03 -0.08 43.26
C SER A 292 -18.06 -1.21 42.97
N GLU A 293 -17.49 -1.75 44.04
CA GLU A 293 -16.77 -3.02 44.11
C GLU A 293 -17.70 -4.18 43.70
N GLU A 294 -17.20 -5.16 42.93
CA GLU A 294 -17.11 -6.56 43.36
C GLU A 294 -16.56 -7.48 42.25
N LYS A 295 -15.89 -8.54 42.70
CA LYS A 295 -15.30 -9.62 41.90
C LYS A 295 -16.39 -10.55 41.36
N SER A 296 -16.25 -11.05 40.13
CA SER A 296 -16.28 -12.49 39.83
C SER A 296 -15.97 -12.80 38.36
N ASN A 297 -15.46 -14.02 38.15
CA ASN A 297 -14.93 -14.58 36.90
C ASN A 297 -16.04 -15.08 35.95
N GLN A 298 -15.96 -14.74 34.66
CA GLN A 298 -15.84 -15.68 33.51
C GLN A 298 -16.02 -14.93 32.16
N PRO A 299 -15.43 -15.40 31.04
CA PRO A 299 -15.33 -14.62 29.80
C PRO A 299 -16.36 -15.03 28.74
N PRO A 300 -16.93 -14.08 27.95
CA PRO A 300 -17.48 -14.42 26.65
C PRO A 300 -16.66 -13.81 25.49
N ARG A 301 -16.15 -14.73 24.66
CA ARG A 301 -15.99 -14.72 23.19
C ARG A 301 -15.88 -13.35 22.48
N LYS A 302 -14.67 -13.06 21.99
CA LYS A 302 -14.38 -11.97 21.04
C LYS A 302 -14.87 -12.31 19.62
N GLY A 303 -16.00 -11.72 19.24
CA GLY A 303 -16.39 -11.54 17.84
C GLY A 303 -15.49 -10.54 17.12
N ARG A 304 -15.16 -10.85 15.86
CA ARG A 304 -14.25 -10.10 14.96
C ARG A 304 -14.76 -8.68 14.67
N GLY A 305 -14.24 -7.68 15.39
CA GLY A 305 -14.38 -6.26 15.05
C GLY A 305 -13.26 -5.78 14.12
N LYS A 306 -13.57 -5.62 12.84
CA LYS A 306 -12.71 -5.16 11.75
C LYS A 306 -12.19 -3.73 12.03
N LYS A 307 -10.90 -3.61 12.42
CA LYS A 307 -10.18 -2.33 12.49
C LYS A 307 -10.20 -1.67 11.10
N ARG A 308 -10.91 -0.55 10.95
CA ARG A 308 -10.64 0.41 9.88
C ARG A 308 -9.74 1.52 10.43
N SER A 309 -8.58 1.58 9.80
CA SER A 309 -7.56 2.61 9.86
C SER A 309 -8.15 4.01 9.87
N GLY A 310 -7.72 4.82 10.84
CA GLY A 310 -7.74 6.26 10.71
C GLY A 310 -6.78 6.67 9.61
N ASP A 311 -7.25 7.52 8.70
CA ASP A 311 -6.36 8.32 7.87
C ASP A 311 -6.97 9.71 7.66
N LYS A 312 -6.13 10.68 8.01
CA LYS A 312 -5.92 11.98 7.35
C LYS A 312 -7.13 12.85 6.96
N LYS A 313 -7.17 13.98 7.66
CA LYS A 313 -7.31 15.34 7.12
C LYS A 313 -7.06 15.42 5.59
N GLY A 314 -8.14 15.70 4.85
CA GLY A 314 -8.22 16.67 3.75
C GLY A 314 -7.28 16.52 2.55
N LYS A 315 -7.86 16.09 1.42
CA LYS A 315 -7.97 16.84 0.15
C LYS A 315 -8.23 15.86 -1.01
N GLY A 316 -9.24 16.19 -1.84
CA GLY A 316 -9.36 15.65 -3.20
C GLY A 316 -10.53 14.70 -3.42
N SER A 317 -11.62 15.27 -3.91
CA SER A 317 -12.68 14.60 -4.67
C SER A 317 -12.10 13.67 -5.75
N GLY A 318 -12.52 12.39 -5.77
CA GLY A 318 -12.04 11.42 -6.76
C GLY A 318 -12.98 10.23 -6.92
N LYS A 319 -13.82 10.33 -7.93
CA LYS A 319 -14.76 9.36 -8.54
C LYS A 319 -14.44 7.87 -8.33
N ARG A 320 -15.48 7.09 -8.00
CA ARG A 320 -15.52 5.61 -8.09
C ARG A 320 -15.42 5.19 -9.57
N PRO A 321 -14.64 4.16 -9.94
CA PRO A 321 -14.68 3.61 -11.29
C PRO A 321 -15.86 2.63 -11.43
N ALA A 322 -16.78 2.95 -12.34
CA ALA A 322 -17.80 2.03 -12.83
C ALA A 322 -17.20 1.06 -13.85
N THR A 323 -17.65 -0.19 -13.73
CA THR A 323 -17.77 -1.29 -14.70
C THR A 323 -17.30 -1.05 -16.15
N LYS A 324 -16.37 -1.90 -16.61
CA LYS A 324 -16.00 -2.07 -18.03
C LYS A 324 -17.08 -2.89 -18.78
N PRO A 325 -17.47 -2.53 -20.01
CA PRO A 325 -18.12 -3.47 -20.92
C PRO A 325 -17.11 -4.33 -21.68
N ARG A 326 -17.60 -5.50 -22.13
CA ARG A 326 -16.93 -6.56 -22.91
C ARG A 326 -16.58 -6.13 -24.34
N GLY A 327 -15.45 -6.65 -24.82
CA GLY A 327 -15.30 -7.30 -26.14
C GLY A 327 -15.14 -6.42 -27.40
N GLY A 328 -14.07 -6.64 -28.16
CA GLY A 328 -13.96 -6.15 -29.54
C GLY A 328 -12.56 -6.24 -30.17
N MET A 329 -12.26 -7.41 -30.74
CA MET A 329 -11.34 -7.72 -31.85
C MET A 329 -9.97 -7.03 -31.98
N GLY A 330 -8.93 -7.86 -31.97
CA GLY A 330 -7.57 -7.49 -32.34
C GLY A 330 -7.42 -7.13 -33.82
N ALA A 331 -6.63 -6.10 -34.09
CA ALA A 331 -6.12 -5.80 -35.42
C ALA A 331 -4.72 -6.40 -35.58
N ARG A 332 -4.63 -7.31 -36.56
CA ARG A 332 -3.42 -7.96 -37.07
C ARG A 332 -2.38 -6.93 -37.52
N ARG A 333 -1.11 -7.15 -37.15
CA ARG A 333 0.04 -6.56 -37.83
C ARG A 333 0.31 -7.35 -39.11
N LYS A 334 0.46 -6.65 -40.24
CA LYS A 334 1.09 -7.20 -41.45
C LYS A 334 2.48 -6.57 -41.67
N PRO A 335 3.39 -7.29 -42.36
CA PRO A 335 4.83 -7.13 -42.27
C PRO A 335 5.41 -6.25 -43.40
N GLY A 336 6.65 -5.78 -43.20
CA GLY A 336 7.51 -5.29 -44.27
C GLY A 336 7.82 -3.80 -44.22
N GLN A 337 8.98 -3.46 -43.67
CA GLN A 337 9.86 -2.43 -44.25
C GLN A 337 11.26 -2.57 -43.63
N THR A 338 12.16 -3.11 -44.44
CA THR A 338 13.61 -3.07 -44.31
C THR A 338 14.13 -1.65 -44.59
N THR A 339 15.19 -1.27 -43.88
CA THR A 339 16.28 -0.30 -44.18
C THR A 339 16.71 0.33 -42.84
N GLY A 340 17.96 0.56 -42.50
CA GLY A 340 19.24 0.26 -43.13
C GLY A 340 20.31 0.40 -42.03
N ARG A 341 21.29 -0.50 -42.09
CA ARG A 341 22.49 -0.54 -41.26
C ARG A 341 23.36 0.68 -41.58
N LYS A 342 23.70 1.51 -40.59
CA LYS A 342 24.89 2.38 -40.66
C LYS A 342 25.86 1.99 -39.56
N ARG A 343 26.97 1.40 -40.00
CA ARG A 343 28.24 1.36 -39.29
C ARG A 343 28.79 2.78 -39.22
N ARG A 344 29.08 3.26 -38.03
CA ARG A 344 30.42 3.67 -37.60
C ARG A 344 30.41 3.87 -36.09
#